data_AF-A0A4S2FE46-F1
#
_entry.id   AF-A0A4S2FE46-F1
#
_cell.length_a   1.000
_cell.length_b   1.000
_cell.length_c   1.000
_cell.angle_alpha   90.00
_cell.angle_beta   90.00
_cell.angle_gamma   90.00
#
_symmetry.space_group_name_H-M   'P 1'
#
loop_
_entity.id
_entity.type
_entity.pdbx_description
1 polymer ?
#
loop_
_entity_poly.entity_id
_entity_poly.type
_entity_poly.pdbx_seq_one_letter_code
_entity_poly.pdbx_strand_id
1 'polypeptide(L)'
;MNKEEKKKKVIILLGIWGVCMLVCVVIGMSRSTKAIVKRETGKSVIAQTETVDAKPEEAPTLDLSALQSKLKAYLKENDIGSKDVGYYVEDLESRQSIENNGDELYFAASTYKIPLAMVWYDAINAGDVEESEYRDLLENMIVYSDNDAAEYLFESLGGWGEFKDAITAYDKKQKADSDYLVLDNTFTPANMGHIVTYLYDHQEEYDHLIKDMKKSMPGQFLDRNLNIYFAQKYGSYEEAYNAAGVSLTGHPYVVTIYTDLGDYGESVIGDLNEICYDFFNTAE
;
A
#
# COMPACT_ATOMS: atom_id res chain seq x y z
N MET A 1 34.12 -14.57 -48.26
CA MET A 1 32.94 -14.05 -47.52
C MET A 1 32.86 -12.56 -47.77
N ASN A 2 31.79 -12.10 -48.41
CA ASN A 2 31.60 -10.71 -48.85
C ASN A 2 31.41 -9.77 -47.63
N LYS A 3 31.76 -8.49 -47.77
CA LYS A 3 31.64 -7.44 -46.75
C LYS A 3 30.20 -7.33 -46.19
N GLU A 4 29.19 -7.62 -47.01
CA GLU A 4 27.79 -7.70 -46.57
C GLU A 4 27.48 -8.92 -45.69
N GLU A 5 28.05 -10.08 -46.00
CA GLU A 5 27.87 -11.30 -45.17
C GLU A 5 28.53 -11.16 -43.80
N LYS A 6 29.67 -10.46 -43.72
CA LYS A 6 30.31 -10.11 -42.44
C LYS A 6 29.43 -9.20 -41.60
N LYS A 7 28.82 -8.16 -42.19
CA LYS A 7 27.90 -7.27 -41.48
C LYS A 7 26.65 -8.00 -40.97
N LYS A 8 26.04 -8.86 -41.80
CA LYS A 8 24.87 -9.65 -41.38
C LYS A 8 25.20 -10.61 -40.23
N LYS A 9 26.36 -11.28 -40.27
CA LYS A 9 26.80 -12.16 -39.15
C LYS A 9 27.08 -11.39 -37.86
N VAL A 10 27.65 -10.19 -37.92
CA VAL A 10 27.91 -9.35 -36.73
C VAL A 10 26.60 -8.85 -36.12
N ILE A 11 25.62 -8.45 -36.93
CA ILE A 11 24.30 -8.01 -36.44
C ILE A 11 23.53 -9.18 -35.78
N ILE A 12 23.58 -10.38 -36.38
CA ILE A 12 22.96 -11.58 -35.80
C ILE A 12 23.64 -11.97 -34.47
N LEU A 13 24.97 -11.90 -34.38
CA LEU A 13 25.70 -12.19 -33.14
C LEU A 13 25.42 -11.17 -32.02
N LEU A 14 25.29 -9.88 -32.35
CA LEU A 14 24.92 -8.83 -31.38
C LEU A 14 23.46 -8.97 -30.92
N GLY A 15 22.54 -9.33 -31.81
CA GLY A 15 21.14 -9.61 -31.47
C GLY A 15 21.01 -10.83 -30.54
N ILE A 16 21.77 -11.89 -30.79
CA ILE A 16 21.78 -13.09 -29.93
C ILE A 16 22.38 -12.78 -28.55
N TRP A 17 23.43 -11.96 -28.47
CA TRP A 17 24.00 -11.51 -27.18
C TRP A 17 23.07 -10.59 -26.39
N GLY A 18 22.36 -9.67 -27.06
CA GLY A 18 21.36 -8.81 -26.42
C GLY A 18 20.17 -9.60 -25.84
N VAL A 19 19.68 -10.59 -26.59
CA VAL A 19 18.61 -11.50 -26.12
C VAL A 19 19.11 -12.41 -24.98
N CYS A 20 20.35 -12.90 -25.02
CA CYS A 20 20.92 -13.68 -23.93
C CYS A 20 21.14 -12.86 -22.65
N MET A 21 21.56 -11.59 -22.73
CA MET A 21 21.64 -10.73 -21.53
C MET A 21 20.26 -10.47 -20.92
N LEU A 22 19.25 -10.16 -21.73
CA LEU A 22 17.88 -9.95 -21.26
C LEU A 22 17.29 -11.20 -20.61
N VAL A 23 17.52 -12.38 -21.20
CA VAL A 23 17.11 -13.67 -20.63
C VAL A 23 17.88 -13.99 -19.34
N CYS A 24 19.17 -13.64 -19.24
CA CYS A 24 19.95 -13.84 -18.02
C CYS A 24 19.51 -12.91 -16.88
N VAL A 25 19.10 -11.66 -17.17
CA VAL A 25 18.54 -10.74 -16.16
C VAL A 25 17.19 -11.24 -15.65
N VAL A 26 16.29 -11.67 -16.55
CA VAL A 26 14.98 -12.23 -16.18
C VAL A 26 15.11 -13.54 -15.39
N ILE A 27 16.06 -14.42 -15.76
CA ILE A 27 16.35 -15.65 -14.99
C ILE A 27 17.03 -15.34 -13.65
N GLY A 28 17.85 -14.28 -13.58
CA GLY A 28 18.45 -13.79 -12.34
C GLY A 28 17.41 -13.27 -11.35
N MET A 29 16.47 -12.44 -11.81
CA MET A 29 15.38 -11.90 -10.99
C MET A 29 14.45 -13.00 -10.49
N SER A 30 13.97 -13.91 -11.35
CA SER A 30 13.11 -15.04 -10.91
C SER A 30 13.77 -16.03 -9.94
N ARG A 31 15.11 -16.09 -9.92
CA ARG A 31 15.86 -16.88 -8.92
C ARG A 31 15.96 -16.14 -7.59
N SER A 32 16.04 -14.81 -7.59
CA SER A 32 15.99 -14.00 -6.37
C SER A 32 14.59 -14.06 -5.74
N THR A 33 13.51 -13.91 -6.52
CA THR A 33 12.13 -13.98 -6.02
C THR A 33 11.80 -15.33 -5.37
N LYS A 34 12.28 -16.44 -5.94
CA LYS A 34 12.14 -17.78 -5.32
C LYS A 34 12.97 -17.97 -4.04
N ALA A 35 14.00 -17.15 -3.83
CA ALA A 35 14.77 -17.14 -2.59
C ALA A 35 14.11 -16.27 -1.51
N ILE A 36 13.44 -15.17 -1.90
CA ILE A 36 12.65 -14.29 -1.01
C ILE A 36 11.59 -15.08 -0.24
N VAL A 37 10.80 -15.94 -0.92
CA VAL A 37 9.67 -16.67 -0.31
C VAL A 37 10.09 -17.81 0.65
N LYS A 38 11.34 -18.29 0.60
CA LYS A 38 11.73 -19.53 1.30
C LYS A 38 12.44 -19.32 2.64
N ARG A 39 12.87 -18.10 2.98
CA ARG A 39 13.86 -17.88 4.06
C ARG A 39 13.30 -17.58 5.45
N GLU A 40 12.01 -17.27 5.60
CA GLU A 40 11.45 -16.88 6.90
C GLU A 40 10.94 -18.03 7.79
N THR A 41 10.91 -19.28 7.30
CA THR A 41 10.54 -20.42 8.13
C THR A 41 11.77 -21.03 8.82
N GLY A 42 12.28 -20.34 9.83
CA GLY A 42 13.03 -21.01 10.90
C GLY A 42 14.24 -20.28 11.46
N LYS A 43 14.03 -19.60 12.59
CA LYS A 43 14.82 -19.80 13.83
C LYS A 43 14.26 -18.89 14.93
N SER A 44 13.42 -19.46 15.79
CA SER A 44 13.19 -18.94 17.13
C SER A 44 14.28 -19.50 18.05
N VAL A 45 15.10 -18.61 18.62
CA VAL A 45 15.99 -18.94 19.74
C VAL A 45 15.45 -18.20 20.94
N ILE A 46 14.92 -18.96 21.89
CA ILE A 46 14.35 -18.50 23.16
C ILE A 46 15.50 -18.08 24.06
N ALA A 47 15.55 -16.79 24.43
CA ALA A 47 16.26 -16.31 25.60
C ALA A 47 15.22 -15.81 26.61
N GLN A 48 14.98 -16.61 27.65
CA GLN A 48 14.15 -16.21 28.78
C GLN A 48 14.89 -15.14 29.58
N THR A 49 14.28 -13.97 29.73
CA THR A 49 14.61 -13.02 30.78
C THR A 49 13.34 -12.78 31.58
N GLU A 50 13.37 -13.14 32.85
CA GLU A 50 12.29 -12.86 33.81
C GLU A 50 12.25 -11.37 34.10
N THR A 51 11.11 -10.71 33.87
CA THR A 51 10.82 -9.38 34.42
C THR A 51 9.37 -9.32 34.92
N VAL A 52 9.26 -9.45 36.24
CA VAL A 52 8.30 -8.83 37.19
C VAL A 52 6.92 -8.43 36.65
N ASP A 53 5.90 -9.14 37.16
CA ASP A 53 4.47 -8.87 36.99
C ASP A 53 4.09 -7.44 37.40
N ALA A 54 4.00 -6.54 36.43
CA ALA A 54 3.09 -5.41 36.48
C ALA A 54 1.92 -5.75 35.56
N LYS A 55 0.73 -5.93 36.16
CA LYS A 55 -0.53 -6.07 35.42
C LYS A 55 -0.66 -4.84 34.51
N PRO A 56 -0.75 -4.97 33.17
CA PRO A 56 -1.01 -3.83 32.31
C PRO A 56 -2.34 -3.23 32.75
N GLU A 57 -2.33 -1.95 33.06
CA GLU A 57 -3.55 -1.15 33.13
C GLU A 57 -4.19 -1.27 31.75
N GLU A 58 -5.36 -1.91 31.66
CA GLU A 58 -6.09 -2.03 30.39
C GLU A 58 -6.35 -0.61 29.89
N ALA A 59 -5.70 -0.24 28.78
CA ALA A 59 -5.95 1.03 28.12
C ALA A 59 -7.47 1.15 27.89
N PRO A 60 -8.08 2.32 28.14
CA PRO A 60 -9.50 2.51 27.93
C PRO A 60 -9.84 2.14 26.47
N THR A 61 -10.65 1.11 26.29
CA THR A 61 -11.06 0.65 24.97
C THR A 61 -11.98 1.69 24.36
N LEU A 62 -11.51 2.38 23.33
CA LEU A 62 -12.29 3.36 22.58
C LEU A 62 -13.44 2.64 21.87
N ASP A 63 -14.69 3.01 22.16
CA ASP A 63 -15.86 2.36 21.56
C ASP A 63 -16.06 2.81 20.10
N LEU A 64 -15.46 2.07 19.16
CA LEU A 64 -15.54 2.35 17.72
C LEU A 64 -16.98 2.25 17.14
N SER A 65 -17.95 1.71 17.89
CA SER A 65 -19.35 1.69 17.42
C SER A 65 -19.95 3.09 17.27
N ALA A 66 -19.49 4.04 18.10
CA ALA A 66 -19.85 5.44 17.99
C ALA A 66 -19.27 6.06 16.70
N LEU A 67 -18.01 5.79 16.37
CA LEU A 67 -17.41 6.21 15.11
C LEU A 67 -18.16 5.61 13.91
N GLN A 68 -18.43 4.30 13.92
CA GLN A 68 -19.16 3.65 12.83
C GLN A 68 -20.55 4.27 12.63
N SER A 69 -21.21 4.66 13.72
CA SER A 69 -22.51 5.35 13.66
C SER A 69 -22.40 6.75 13.04
N LYS A 70 -21.36 7.52 13.36
CA LYS A 70 -21.10 8.84 12.75
C LYS A 70 -20.82 8.73 11.25
N LEU A 71 -19.96 7.80 10.84
CA LEU A 71 -19.65 7.58 9.42
C LEU A 71 -20.91 7.15 8.64
N LYS A 72 -21.71 6.23 9.18
CA LYS A 72 -22.98 5.81 8.55
C LYS A 72 -24.01 6.94 8.49
N ALA A 73 -24.07 7.80 9.51
CA ALA A 73 -24.94 8.97 9.51
C ALA A 73 -24.54 9.96 8.40
N TYR A 74 -23.24 10.25 8.26
CA TYR A 74 -22.72 11.10 7.19
C TYR A 74 -23.13 10.60 5.80
N LEU A 75 -22.91 9.30 5.51
CA LEU A 75 -23.28 8.73 4.20
C LEU A 75 -24.78 8.87 3.93
N LYS A 76 -25.61 8.62 4.96
CA LYS A 76 -27.07 8.74 4.85
C LYS A 76 -27.54 10.19 4.66
N GLU A 77 -26.96 11.13 5.38
CA GLU A 77 -27.34 12.55 5.35
C GLU A 77 -26.99 13.23 4.02
N ASN A 78 -26.00 12.70 3.30
CA ASN A 78 -25.57 13.17 1.99
C ASN A 78 -26.14 12.34 0.82
N ASP A 79 -27.14 11.48 1.08
CA ASP A 79 -27.76 10.60 0.07
C ASP A 79 -26.75 9.72 -0.71
N ILE A 80 -25.63 9.36 -0.07
CA ILE A 80 -24.60 8.50 -0.66
C ILE A 80 -25.04 7.04 -0.56
N GLY A 81 -25.06 6.34 -1.69
CA GLY A 81 -25.43 4.94 -1.74
C GLY A 81 -24.45 4.11 -0.94
N SER A 82 -24.96 3.16 -0.15
CA SER A 82 -24.13 2.33 0.73
C SER A 82 -23.06 1.52 0.00
N LYS A 83 -23.17 1.34 -1.33
CA LYS A 83 -22.21 0.61 -2.18
C LYS A 83 -21.18 1.52 -2.84
N ASP A 84 -21.49 2.82 -2.93
CA ASP A 84 -20.66 3.80 -3.63
C ASP A 84 -19.43 4.19 -2.80
N VAL A 85 -19.37 3.75 -1.53
CA VAL A 85 -18.23 3.95 -0.64
C VAL A 85 -17.93 2.67 0.14
N GLY A 86 -16.67 2.24 0.09
CA GLY A 86 -16.09 1.23 0.95
C GLY A 86 -15.04 1.86 1.86
N TYR A 87 -15.02 1.48 3.14
CA TYR A 87 -13.97 1.94 4.05
C TYR A 87 -13.54 0.89 5.05
N TYR A 88 -12.31 1.07 5.53
CA TYR A 88 -11.71 0.39 6.67
C TYR A 88 -11.04 1.43 7.56
N VAL A 89 -11.30 1.36 8.87
CA VAL A 89 -10.66 2.22 9.89
C VAL A 89 -10.18 1.34 11.03
N GLU A 90 -8.92 1.49 11.42
CA GLU A 90 -8.31 0.75 12.54
C GLU A 90 -7.68 1.72 13.53
N ASP A 91 -8.02 1.53 14.81
CA ASP A 91 -7.29 2.11 15.92
C ASP A 91 -5.98 1.36 16.14
N LEU A 92 -4.84 2.03 15.96
CA LEU A 92 -3.54 1.39 16.04
C LEU A 92 -3.06 1.13 17.48
N GLU A 93 -3.73 1.68 18.50
CA GLU A 93 -3.42 1.36 19.90
C GLU A 93 -4.19 0.13 20.36
N SER A 94 -5.52 0.09 20.16
CA SER A 94 -6.35 -1.04 20.60
C SER A 94 -6.44 -2.20 19.61
N ARG A 95 -6.08 -1.98 18.34
CA ARG A 95 -6.23 -2.92 17.21
C ARG A 95 -7.68 -3.30 16.92
N GLN A 96 -8.62 -2.51 17.41
CA GLN A 96 -10.02 -2.60 17.00
C GLN A 96 -10.20 -1.91 15.65
N SER A 97 -11.06 -2.47 14.81
CA SER A 97 -11.35 -1.90 13.50
C SER A 97 -12.85 -1.89 13.20
N ILE A 98 -13.27 -0.98 12.33
CA ILE A 98 -14.61 -0.91 11.76
C ILE A 98 -14.52 -0.81 10.25
N GLU A 99 -15.55 -1.29 9.57
CA GLU A 99 -15.59 -1.29 8.11
C GLU A 99 -17.02 -1.12 7.57
N ASN A 100 -17.10 -0.71 6.31
CA ASN A 100 -18.27 -0.73 5.46
C ASN A 100 -17.81 -1.22 4.08
N ASN A 101 -18.41 -2.29 3.55
CA ASN A 101 -17.96 -2.95 2.31
C ASN A 101 -16.44 -3.23 2.32
N GLY A 102 -15.89 -3.62 3.48
CA GLY A 102 -14.45 -3.81 3.66
C GLY A 102 -13.88 -4.94 2.80
N ASP A 103 -14.72 -5.90 2.43
CA ASP A 103 -14.42 -7.08 1.61
C ASP A 103 -14.85 -6.93 0.14
N GLU A 104 -15.52 -5.84 -0.23
CA GLU A 104 -15.93 -5.59 -1.61
C GLU A 104 -14.76 -5.09 -2.46
N LEU A 105 -14.72 -5.51 -3.73
CA LEU A 105 -13.67 -5.11 -4.66
C LEU A 105 -13.96 -3.75 -5.27
N TYR A 106 -12.95 -2.89 -5.24
CA TYR A 106 -12.95 -1.59 -5.89
C TYR A 106 -11.72 -1.44 -6.78
N PHE A 107 -11.83 -0.63 -7.83
CA PHE A 107 -10.67 -0.24 -8.61
C PHE A 107 -9.77 0.65 -7.75
N ALA A 108 -8.50 0.27 -7.54
CA ALA A 108 -7.61 0.96 -6.60
C ALA A 108 -7.04 2.27 -7.16
N ALA A 109 -7.12 2.48 -8.46
CA ALA A 109 -6.49 3.62 -9.13
C ALA A 109 -4.98 3.69 -8.77
N SER A 110 -4.50 4.73 -8.09
CA SER A 110 -3.08 4.86 -7.71
C SER A 110 -2.77 4.45 -6.26
N THR A 111 -3.71 3.92 -5.49
CA THR A 111 -3.42 3.50 -4.09
C THR A 111 -2.57 2.23 -4.02
N TYR A 112 -2.59 1.36 -5.05
CA TYR A 112 -1.71 0.18 -5.15
C TYR A 112 -0.20 0.53 -5.09
N LYS A 113 0.15 1.80 -5.34
CA LYS A 113 1.52 2.29 -5.27
C LYS A 113 2.10 2.22 -3.85
N ILE A 114 1.27 2.18 -2.80
CA ILE A 114 1.74 1.93 -1.42
C ILE A 114 2.38 0.54 -1.33
N PRO A 115 1.65 -0.58 -1.55
CA PRO A 115 2.25 -1.91 -1.48
C PRO A 115 3.35 -2.11 -2.53
N LEU A 116 3.28 -1.45 -3.70
CA LEU A 116 4.37 -1.50 -4.68
C LEU A 116 5.67 -0.91 -4.11
N ALA A 117 5.61 0.26 -3.48
CA ALA A 117 6.78 0.85 -2.84
C ALA A 117 7.32 -0.04 -1.72
N MET A 118 6.44 -0.65 -0.91
CA MET A 118 6.85 -1.55 0.17
C MET A 118 7.65 -2.75 -0.36
N VAL A 119 7.22 -3.40 -1.45
CA VAL A 119 7.97 -4.51 -2.07
C VAL A 119 9.37 -4.09 -2.51
N TRP A 120 9.52 -2.87 -3.03
CA TRP A 120 10.84 -2.34 -3.42
C TRP A 120 11.69 -1.96 -2.22
N TYR A 121 11.11 -1.39 -1.17
CA TYR A 121 11.83 -1.14 0.09
C TYR A 121 12.27 -2.44 0.76
N ASP A 122 11.50 -3.53 0.69
CA ASP A 122 11.93 -4.84 1.17
C ASP A 122 13.18 -5.32 0.43
N ALA A 123 13.21 -5.17 -0.90
CA ALA A 123 14.38 -5.52 -1.72
C ALA A 123 15.61 -4.65 -1.38
N ILE A 124 15.41 -3.35 -1.14
CA ILE A 124 16.46 -2.43 -0.71
C ILE A 124 17.00 -2.84 0.66
N ASN A 125 16.11 -3.06 1.63
CA ASN A 125 16.47 -3.42 3.01
C ASN A 125 17.15 -4.79 3.10
N ALA A 126 16.82 -5.72 2.19
CA ALA A 126 17.49 -6.99 2.04
C ALA A 126 18.89 -6.88 1.38
N GLY A 127 19.22 -5.73 0.78
CA GLY A 127 20.44 -5.51 0.02
C GLY A 127 20.43 -6.18 -1.37
N ASP A 128 19.25 -6.52 -1.89
CA ASP A 128 19.10 -7.10 -3.23
C ASP A 128 19.26 -6.02 -4.33
N VAL A 129 18.96 -4.76 -4.00
CA VAL A 129 19.14 -3.59 -4.86
C VAL A 129 19.63 -2.39 -4.05
N GLU A 130 20.30 -1.43 -4.70
CA GLU A 130 20.80 -0.22 -4.05
C GLU A 130 19.73 0.88 -4.04
N GLU A 131 19.44 1.48 -2.88
CA GLU A 131 18.41 2.53 -2.76
C GLU A 131 18.62 3.68 -3.75
N SER A 132 19.87 4.09 -3.96
CA SER A 132 20.21 5.22 -4.84
C SER A 132 19.78 5.01 -6.29
N GLU A 133 19.57 3.76 -6.74
CA GLU A 133 19.10 3.46 -8.09
C GLU A 133 17.58 3.67 -8.24
N TYR A 134 16.82 3.53 -7.15
CA TYR A 134 15.36 3.51 -7.16
C TYR A 134 14.72 4.68 -6.42
N ARG A 135 15.49 5.45 -5.65
CA ARG A 135 15.01 6.52 -4.79
C ARG A 135 14.11 7.53 -5.51
N ASP A 136 14.55 8.04 -6.66
CA ASP A 136 13.80 9.04 -7.42
C ASP A 136 12.49 8.47 -8.00
N LEU A 137 12.49 7.19 -8.40
CA LEU A 137 11.31 6.51 -8.91
C LEU A 137 10.26 6.32 -7.81
N LEU A 138 10.71 5.85 -6.64
CA LEU A 138 9.84 5.64 -5.47
C LEU A 138 9.24 6.95 -4.98
N GLU A 139 10.04 8.01 -4.85
CA GLU A 139 9.57 9.33 -4.43
C GLU A 139 8.56 9.90 -5.43
N ASN A 140 8.87 9.89 -6.74
CA ASN A 140 7.94 10.42 -7.76
C ASN A 140 6.64 9.62 -7.84
N MET A 141 6.72 8.30 -7.69
CA MET A 141 5.56 7.40 -7.68
C MET A 141 4.62 7.70 -6.50
N ILE A 142 5.16 7.99 -5.31
CA ILE A 142 4.35 8.24 -4.11
C ILE A 142 3.86 9.69 -4.03
N VAL A 143 4.77 10.66 -4.22
CA VAL A 143 4.47 12.09 -4.04
C VAL A 143 3.62 12.62 -5.19
N TYR A 144 4.01 12.34 -6.44
CA TYR A 144 3.38 12.91 -7.64
C TYR A 144 2.49 11.92 -8.38
N SER A 145 2.39 10.68 -7.88
CA SER A 145 1.64 9.61 -8.53
C SER A 145 2.11 9.33 -9.96
N ASP A 146 3.41 9.51 -10.23
CA ASP A 146 4.02 9.28 -11.54
C ASP A 146 3.71 7.85 -12.04
N ASN A 147 3.09 7.74 -13.21
CA ASN A 147 2.69 6.46 -13.79
C ASN A 147 3.82 5.78 -14.55
N ASP A 148 4.75 6.53 -15.14
CA ASP A 148 5.88 5.95 -15.86
C ASP A 148 6.84 5.29 -14.86
N ALA A 149 7.08 5.95 -13.72
CA ALA A 149 7.85 5.37 -12.62
C ALA A 149 7.16 4.12 -12.05
N ALA A 150 5.84 4.18 -11.83
CA ALA A 150 5.07 3.07 -11.30
C ALA A 150 5.05 1.87 -12.25
N GLU A 151 4.82 2.10 -13.54
CA GLU A 151 4.80 1.05 -14.56
C GLU A 151 6.18 0.38 -14.66
N TYR A 152 7.26 1.15 -14.67
CA TYR A 152 8.62 0.59 -14.66
C TYR A 152 8.87 -0.32 -13.44
N LEU A 153 8.54 0.15 -12.24
CA LEU A 153 8.72 -0.60 -10.99
C LEU A 153 7.82 -1.85 -10.96
N PHE A 154 6.59 -1.73 -11.41
CA PHE A 154 5.60 -2.81 -11.43
C PHE A 154 5.96 -3.91 -12.43
N GLU A 155 6.28 -3.54 -13.68
CA GLU A 155 6.67 -4.50 -14.72
C GLU A 155 7.98 -5.20 -14.36
N SER A 156 8.89 -4.50 -13.69
CA SER A 156 10.14 -5.09 -13.18
C SER A 156 9.93 -6.16 -12.10
N LEU A 157 8.79 -6.17 -11.40
CA LEU A 157 8.42 -7.24 -10.46
C LEU A 157 7.83 -8.47 -11.16
N GLY A 158 7.40 -8.36 -12.42
CA GLY A 158 6.76 -9.45 -13.18
C GLY A 158 5.25 -9.34 -13.32
N GLY A 159 4.67 -8.17 -13.05
CA GLY A 159 3.25 -7.88 -13.26
C GLY A 159 2.31 -8.37 -12.14
N TRP A 160 1.00 -8.40 -12.41
CA TRP A 160 -0.04 -8.55 -11.38
C TRP A 160 0.09 -9.80 -10.53
N GLY A 161 0.37 -10.97 -11.12
CA GLY A 161 0.45 -12.22 -10.37
C GLY A 161 1.58 -12.22 -9.34
N GLU A 162 2.79 -11.82 -9.75
CA GLU A 162 3.95 -11.72 -8.86
C GLU A 162 3.77 -10.60 -7.83
N PHE A 163 3.18 -9.47 -8.24
CA PHE A 163 2.86 -8.37 -7.33
C PHE A 163 1.84 -8.77 -6.27
N LYS A 164 0.71 -9.39 -6.65
CA LYS A 164 -0.33 -9.86 -5.73
C LYS A 164 0.21 -10.92 -4.78
N ASP A 165 1.04 -11.85 -5.27
CA ASP A 165 1.68 -12.86 -4.41
C ASP A 165 2.59 -12.18 -3.37
N ALA A 166 3.46 -11.27 -3.79
CA ALA A 166 4.39 -10.57 -2.92
C ALA A 166 3.68 -9.82 -1.77
N ILE A 167 2.60 -9.10 -2.08
CA ILE A 167 1.92 -8.25 -1.09
C ILE A 167 1.07 -9.03 -0.08
N THR A 168 0.87 -10.34 -0.29
CA THR A 168 0.26 -11.21 0.75
C THR A 168 1.13 -11.32 2.00
N ALA A 169 2.41 -10.96 1.91
CA ALA A 169 3.27 -10.83 3.07
C ALA A 169 2.74 -9.80 4.09
N TYR A 170 2.07 -8.74 3.61
CA TYR A 170 1.60 -7.59 4.40
C TYR A 170 0.17 -7.78 4.93
N ASP A 171 -0.61 -8.71 4.39
CA ASP A 171 -1.96 -9.04 4.87
C ASP A 171 -2.08 -10.54 5.10
N LYS A 172 -1.87 -10.98 6.34
CA LYS A 172 -1.98 -12.40 6.72
C LYS A 172 -3.40 -12.97 6.62
N LYS A 173 -4.43 -12.12 6.50
CA LYS A 173 -5.82 -12.57 6.30
C LYS A 173 -6.11 -12.82 4.82
N GLN A 174 -5.40 -12.13 3.92
CA GLN A 174 -5.51 -12.35 2.48
C GLN A 174 -4.82 -13.66 2.08
N LYS A 175 -5.56 -14.54 1.41
CA LYS A 175 -4.99 -15.77 0.86
C LYS A 175 -4.50 -15.52 -0.56
N ALA A 176 -3.32 -16.06 -0.88
CA ALA A 176 -2.76 -16.10 -2.23
C ALA A 176 -3.38 -17.25 -3.05
N ASP A 177 -4.71 -17.27 -3.17
CA ASP A 177 -5.40 -18.25 -4.00
C ASP A 177 -5.48 -17.81 -5.47
N SER A 178 -5.91 -18.73 -6.34
CA SER A 178 -5.95 -18.49 -7.79
C SER A 178 -6.83 -17.31 -8.19
N ASP A 179 -7.86 -17.00 -7.40
CA ASP A 179 -8.82 -15.95 -7.73
C ASP A 179 -8.21 -14.58 -7.37
N TYR A 180 -7.51 -14.48 -6.24
CA TYR A 180 -6.80 -13.27 -5.85
C TYR A 180 -5.62 -12.94 -6.78
N LEU A 181 -4.82 -13.94 -7.15
CA LEU A 181 -3.59 -13.74 -7.94
C LEU A 181 -3.85 -13.29 -9.39
N VAL A 182 -5.08 -13.45 -9.90
CA VAL A 182 -5.45 -12.98 -11.25
C VAL A 182 -6.17 -11.63 -11.23
N LEU A 183 -6.42 -11.06 -10.04
CA LEU A 183 -6.96 -9.71 -9.92
C LEU A 183 -5.95 -8.70 -10.48
N ASP A 184 -6.49 -7.74 -11.22
CA ASP A 184 -5.76 -6.60 -11.75
C ASP A 184 -5.65 -5.50 -10.68
N ASN A 185 -5.81 -4.23 -11.07
CA ASN A 185 -5.74 -3.06 -10.19
C ASN A 185 -6.99 -2.91 -9.29
N THR A 186 -7.37 -4.00 -8.63
CA THR A 186 -8.54 -4.09 -7.76
C THR A 186 -8.12 -4.54 -6.36
N PHE A 187 -8.65 -3.86 -5.36
CA PHE A 187 -8.36 -4.09 -3.94
C PHE A 187 -9.64 -3.93 -3.14
N THR A 188 -9.70 -4.55 -1.96
CA THR A 188 -10.75 -4.27 -0.98
C THR A 188 -10.25 -3.22 0.03
N PRO A 189 -11.14 -2.41 0.63
CA PRO A 189 -10.74 -1.45 1.66
C PRO A 189 -10.02 -2.12 2.84
N ALA A 190 -10.47 -3.32 3.26
CA ALA A 190 -9.83 -4.06 4.34
C ALA A 190 -8.45 -4.58 3.94
N ASN A 191 -8.27 -5.11 2.73
CA ASN A 191 -6.96 -5.58 2.27
C ASN A 191 -5.93 -4.44 2.24
N MET A 192 -6.29 -3.30 1.67
CA MET A 192 -5.42 -2.12 1.70
C MET A 192 -5.24 -1.57 3.12
N GLY A 193 -6.27 -1.60 3.96
CA GLY A 193 -6.19 -1.27 5.39
C GLY A 193 -5.13 -2.08 6.12
N HIS A 194 -5.16 -3.41 6.00
CA HIS A 194 -4.16 -4.29 6.62
C HIS A 194 -2.73 -4.02 6.10
N ILE A 195 -2.58 -3.74 4.81
CA ILE A 195 -1.27 -3.37 4.22
C ILE A 195 -0.74 -2.08 4.87
N VAL A 196 -1.58 -1.07 5.05
CA VAL A 196 -1.18 0.20 5.69
C VAL A 196 -0.94 0.01 7.19
N THR A 197 -1.68 -0.87 7.87
CA THR A 197 -1.38 -1.28 9.25
C THR A 197 -0.02 -1.95 9.36
N TYR A 198 0.32 -2.86 8.43
CA TYR A 198 1.64 -3.48 8.36
C TYR A 198 2.75 -2.43 8.16
N LEU A 199 2.52 -1.47 7.25
CA LEU A 199 3.43 -0.35 7.02
C LEU A 199 3.67 0.45 8.31
N TYR A 200 2.64 0.73 9.10
CA TYR A 200 2.77 1.41 10.39
C TYR A 200 3.57 0.58 11.40
N ASP A 201 3.27 -0.71 11.51
CA ASP A 201 3.96 -1.61 12.46
C ASP A 201 5.47 -1.74 12.16
N HIS A 202 5.87 -1.51 10.91
CA HIS A 202 7.26 -1.55 10.43
C HIS A 202 7.76 -0.16 9.98
N GLN A 203 7.20 0.92 10.53
CA GLN A 203 7.46 2.28 10.07
C GLN A 203 8.94 2.72 10.08
N GLU A 204 9.79 2.09 10.90
CA GLU A 204 11.24 2.36 10.89
C GLU A 204 11.89 1.85 9.59
N GLU A 205 11.46 0.70 9.08
CA GLU A 205 11.95 0.08 7.84
C GLU A 205 11.44 0.81 6.59
N TYR A 206 10.32 1.53 6.73
CA TYR A 206 9.65 2.27 5.66
C TYR A 206 9.62 3.79 5.88
N ASP A 207 10.54 4.33 6.68
CA ASP A 207 10.56 5.75 7.07
C ASP A 207 10.58 6.70 5.85
N HIS A 208 11.33 6.35 4.80
CA HIS A 208 11.36 7.12 3.56
C HIS A 208 10.02 7.11 2.82
N LEU A 209 9.32 5.97 2.74
CA LEU A 209 7.98 5.86 2.16
C LEU A 209 6.98 6.73 2.93
N ILE A 210 6.98 6.66 4.26
CA ILE A 210 6.05 7.43 5.09
C ILE A 210 6.31 8.94 4.94
N LYS A 211 7.57 9.36 4.88
CA LYS A 211 7.94 10.76 4.61
C LYS A 211 7.42 11.24 3.27
N ASP A 212 7.50 10.41 2.24
CA ASP A 212 7.00 10.74 0.91
C ASP A 212 5.45 10.75 0.87
N MET A 213 4.79 9.84 1.59
CA MET A 213 3.32 9.84 1.76
C MET A 213 2.82 11.14 2.41
N LYS A 214 3.56 11.72 3.36
CA LYS A 214 3.21 13.03 3.97
C LYS A 214 3.37 14.22 3.02
N LYS A 215 4.16 14.07 1.95
CA LYS A 215 4.28 15.09 0.88
C LYS A 215 3.21 14.94 -0.20
N SER A 216 2.45 13.83 -0.19
CA SER A 216 1.47 13.50 -1.23
C SER A 216 0.18 14.31 -1.03
N MET A 217 -0.11 15.21 -1.98
CA MET A 217 -1.33 16.04 -2.03
C MET A 217 -1.76 16.67 -0.68
N PRO A 218 -0.94 17.53 -0.03
CA PRO A 218 -1.34 18.23 1.19
C PRO A 218 -2.61 19.08 0.98
N GLY A 219 -3.51 19.08 1.95
CA GLY A 219 -4.80 19.79 1.89
C GLY A 219 -5.81 19.20 0.89
N GLN A 220 -5.63 17.95 0.46
CA GLN A 220 -6.56 17.22 -0.43
C GLN A 220 -6.76 15.78 0.06
N PHE A 221 -7.79 15.11 -0.45
CA PHE A 221 -8.15 13.74 -0.07
C PHE A 221 -8.24 13.56 1.45
N LEU A 222 -7.45 12.66 2.07
CA LEU A 222 -7.50 12.43 3.52
C LEU A 222 -7.06 13.67 4.32
N ASP A 223 -6.24 14.54 3.75
CA ASP A 223 -5.75 15.77 4.41
C ASP A 223 -6.65 16.99 4.14
N ARG A 224 -7.71 16.84 3.33
CA ARG A 224 -8.53 17.96 2.81
C ARG A 224 -9.03 18.92 3.89
N ASN A 225 -9.65 18.38 4.93
CA ASN A 225 -10.24 19.17 6.01
C ASN A 225 -9.29 19.34 7.21
N LEU A 226 -8.18 18.58 7.25
CA LEU A 226 -7.29 18.51 8.41
C LEU A 226 -6.06 19.43 8.28
N ASN A 227 -5.45 19.49 7.09
CA ASN A 227 -4.21 20.24 6.84
C ASN A 227 -3.08 19.91 7.83
N ILE A 228 -2.92 18.62 8.14
CA ILE A 228 -1.92 18.10 9.10
C ILE A 228 -0.78 17.35 8.41
N TYR A 229 -0.71 17.40 7.07
CA TYR A 229 0.20 16.58 6.26
C TYR A 229 -0.02 15.09 6.54
N PHE A 230 -1.27 14.65 6.42
CA PHE A 230 -1.67 13.25 6.57
C PHE A 230 -0.79 12.34 5.69
N ALA A 231 -0.28 11.24 6.23
CA ALA A 231 0.53 10.31 5.45
C ALA A 231 -0.40 9.46 4.58
N GLN A 232 -0.52 9.81 3.30
CA GLN A 232 -1.49 9.19 2.39
C GLN A 232 -0.91 8.81 1.03
N LYS A 233 -1.65 7.95 0.33
CA LYS A 233 -1.64 7.89 -1.13
C LYS A 233 -3.06 8.03 -1.66
N TYR A 234 -3.24 9.03 -2.53
CA TYR A 234 -4.48 9.24 -3.28
C TYR A 234 -4.51 8.39 -4.56
N GLY A 235 -5.72 8.14 -5.08
CA GLY A 235 -5.96 7.53 -6.37
C GLY A 235 -7.20 8.11 -7.04
N SER A 236 -7.11 8.37 -8.34
CA SER A 236 -8.22 8.87 -9.16
C SER A 236 -8.18 8.19 -10.52
N TYR A 237 -9.25 7.48 -10.89
CA TYR A 237 -9.41 6.88 -12.21
C TYR A 237 -10.92 6.71 -12.51
N GLU A 238 -11.41 7.40 -13.55
CA GLU A 238 -12.85 7.44 -13.86
C GLU A 238 -13.66 7.85 -12.61
N GLU A 239 -14.63 7.05 -12.18
CA GLU A 239 -15.44 7.30 -11.00
C GLU A 239 -14.73 6.93 -9.68
N ALA A 240 -13.59 6.25 -9.75
CA ALA A 240 -12.85 5.77 -8.59
C ALA A 240 -11.92 6.85 -8.02
N TYR A 241 -12.40 7.57 -7.00
CA TYR A 241 -11.60 8.46 -6.18
C TYR A 241 -11.38 7.81 -4.82
N ASN A 242 -10.12 7.52 -4.50
CA ASN A 242 -9.75 6.72 -3.33
C ASN A 242 -8.59 7.37 -2.57
N ALA A 243 -8.46 7.02 -1.31
CA ALA A 243 -7.25 7.30 -0.55
C ALA A 243 -7.05 6.25 0.55
N ALA A 244 -5.79 5.97 0.84
CA ALA A 244 -5.39 5.12 1.96
C ALA A 244 -4.21 5.77 2.67
N GLY A 245 -4.16 5.65 4.00
CA GLY A 245 -3.11 6.28 4.78
C GLY A 245 -3.21 6.04 6.28
N VAL A 246 -2.31 6.71 7.00
CA VAL A 246 -2.18 6.62 8.46
C VAL A 246 -2.04 8.01 9.07
N SER A 247 -2.79 8.27 10.14
CA SER A 247 -2.55 9.44 10.98
C SER A 247 -1.39 9.15 11.93
N LEU A 248 -0.39 10.02 11.90
CA LEU A 248 0.73 10.02 12.84
C LEU A 248 0.70 11.24 13.78
N THR A 249 -0.39 12.01 13.74
CA THR A 249 -0.62 13.19 14.56
C THR A 249 -1.64 12.84 15.63
N GLY A 250 -1.24 12.96 16.90
CA GLY A 250 -2.08 12.58 18.04
C GLY A 250 -2.25 11.06 18.15
N HIS A 251 -3.47 10.60 18.41
CA HIS A 251 -3.84 9.19 18.47
C HIS A 251 -3.76 8.55 17.08
N PRO A 252 -2.89 7.53 16.87
CA PRO A 252 -2.65 6.96 15.56
C PRO A 252 -3.79 6.05 15.10
N TYR A 253 -4.16 6.17 13.82
CA TYR A 253 -5.16 5.30 13.20
C TYR A 253 -4.89 5.13 11.70
N VAL A 254 -5.31 3.99 11.15
CA VAL A 254 -5.33 3.73 9.71
C VAL A 254 -6.71 4.03 9.15
N VAL A 255 -6.74 4.58 7.95
CA VAL A 255 -7.98 4.81 7.21
C VAL A 255 -7.77 4.52 5.72
N THR A 256 -8.68 3.73 5.17
CA THR A 256 -8.77 3.44 3.75
C THR A 256 -10.19 3.74 3.30
N ILE A 257 -10.35 4.58 2.28
CA ILE A 257 -11.65 4.99 1.74
C ILE A 257 -11.60 4.86 0.22
N TYR A 258 -12.45 4.02 -0.33
CA TYR A 258 -12.61 3.82 -1.77
C TYR A 258 -14.01 4.24 -2.16
N THR A 259 -14.14 4.95 -3.28
CA THR A 259 -15.42 5.49 -3.73
C THR A 259 -15.68 5.18 -5.20
N ASP A 260 -16.95 5.21 -5.59
CA ASP A 260 -17.45 5.16 -6.97
C ASP A 260 -18.38 6.39 -7.18
N LEU A 261 -17.81 7.58 -6.97
CA LEU A 261 -18.53 8.85 -6.86
C LEU A 261 -17.96 9.95 -7.77
N GLY A 262 -16.95 9.63 -8.57
CA GLY A 262 -16.22 10.61 -9.39
C GLY A 262 -15.60 11.71 -8.52
N ASP A 263 -15.52 12.92 -9.06
CA ASP A 263 -14.89 14.07 -8.38
C ASP A 263 -15.50 14.37 -7.00
N TYR A 264 -16.77 14.02 -6.76
CA TYR A 264 -17.41 14.19 -5.45
C TYR A 264 -16.75 13.30 -4.37
N GLY A 265 -16.18 12.17 -4.77
CA GLY A 265 -15.47 11.24 -3.91
C GLY A 265 -14.34 11.89 -3.10
N GLU A 266 -13.63 12.89 -3.66
CA GLU A 266 -12.56 13.57 -2.92
C GLU A 266 -13.09 14.33 -1.69
N SER A 267 -14.27 14.96 -1.81
CA SER A 267 -14.89 15.66 -0.69
C SER A 267 -15.39 14.67 0.36
N VAL A 268 -15.99 13.56 -0.08
CA VAL A 268 -16.43 12.47 0.80
C VAL A 268 -15.26 11.86 1.57
N ILE A 269 -14.11 11.65 0.94
CA ILE A 269 -12.89 11.17 1.60
C ILE A 269 -12.45 12.14 2.70
N GLY A 270 -12.42 13.44 2.40
CA GLY A 270 -12.05 14.47 3.36
C GLY A 270 -12.95 14.51 4.58
N ASP A 271 -14.27 14.52 4.36
CA ASP A 271 -15.26 14.61 5.43
C ASP A 271 -15.27 13.33 6.31
N LEU A 272 -15.17 12.15 5.69
CA LEU A 272 -15.10 10.88 6.44
C LEU A 272 -13.82 10.81 7.29
N ASN A 273 -12.68 11.27 6.77
CA ASN A 273 -11.45 11.27 7.55
C ASN A 273 -11.46 12.35 8.65
N GLU A 274 -12.11 13.48 8.44
CA GLU A 274 -12.32 14.48 9.50
C GLU A 274 -13.11 13.89 10.67
N ILE A 275 -14.20 13.17 10.38
CA ILE A 275 -14.97 12.44 11.40
C ILE A 275 -14.10 11.44 12.17
N CYS A 276 -13.21 10.72 11.48
CA CYS A 276 -12.26 9.80 12.11
C CYS A 276 -11.27 10.55 13.00
N TYR A 277 -10.61 11.59 12.47
CA TYR A 277 -9.62 12.37 13.18
C TYR A 277 -10.19 12.98 14.46
N ASP A 278 -11.35 13.61 14.36
CA ASP A 278 -12.04 14.19 15.51
C ASP A 278 -12.38 13.14 16.56
N PHE A 279 -12.88 11.98 16.15
CA PHE A 279 -13.20 10.90 17.07
C PHE A 279 -11.97 10.42 17.85
N PHE A 280 -10.82 10.28 17.20
CA PHE A 280 -9.59 9.81 17.84
C PHE A 280 -8.84 10.91 18.62
N ASN A 281 -8.94 12.17 18.22
CA ASN A 281 -8.07 13.25 18.72
C ASN A 281 -8.77 14.37 19.48
N THR A 282 -10.11 14.39 19.50
CA THR A 282 -10.88 15.47 20.14
C THR A 282 -11.90 14.97 21.16
N ALA A 283 -12.00 13.65 21.38
CA ALA A 283 -12.81 13.08 22.44
C ALA A 283 -12.13 13.28 23.82
N GLU A 284 -12.58 14.30 24.54
CA GLU A 284 -12.31 14.51 25.98
C GLU A 284 -13.01 13.47 26.86
#